data_AF-A0A5N4AEL1-F1
#
_entry.id   AF-A0A5N4AEL1-F1
#
_cell.length_a   1.000
_cell.length_b   1.000
_cell.length_c   1.000
_cell.angle_alpha   90.00
_cell.angle_beta   90.00
_cell.angle_gamma   90.00
#
_symmetry.space_group_name_H-M   'P 1'
#
loop_
_entity.id
_entity.type
_entity.pdbx_description
1 polymer ?
#
loop_
_entity_poly.entity_id
_entity_poly.type
_entity_poly.pdbx_seq_one_letter_code
_entity_poly.pdbx_strand_id
1 'polypeptide(L)'
;QVPEEFRMDWVSTAEPFRADCECESGIAPDLSQRVLSLADFPNDSCLKSYMFCIDTKLNLINPATPTYELRVNEYVHRVTGVDHTIASKCVNATSGLKDPREKVYQMSLCIVFSLVQPPISIP
;
A
#
# COMPACT_ATOMS: atom_id res chain seq x y z
N GLN A 1 -9.60 2.43 13.71
CA GLN A 1 -8.34 1.75 13.33
C GLN A 1 -8.68 0.70 12.28
N VAL A 2 -7.74 0.29 11.43
CA VAL A 2 -8.00 -0.76 10.44
C VAL A 2 -8.30 -2.09 11.18
N PRO A 3 -9.33 -2.85 10.79
CA PRO A 3 -9.61 -4.17 11.37
C PRO A 3 -8.36 -5.07 11.41
N GLU A 4 -8.23 -5.85 12.47
CA GLU A 4 -7.07 -6.73 12.64
C GLU A 4 -7.01 -7.80 11.55
N GLU A 5 -8.14 -8.37 11.15
CA GLU A 5 -8.17 -9.37 10.08
C GLU A 5 -7.58 -8.85 8.77
N PHE A 6 -7.85 -7.58 8.42
CA PHE A 6 -7.31 -6.98 7.20
C PHE A 6 -5.79 -6.82 7.30
N ARG A 7 -5.29 -6.33 8.44
CA ARG A 7 -3.85 -6.16 8.64
C ARG A 7 -3.10 -7.49 8.61
N MET A 8 -3.68 -8.55 9.17
CA MET A 8 -3.08 -9.89 9.13
C MET A 8 -3.04 -10.47 7.72
N ASP A 9 -4.08 -10.24 6.91
CA ASP A 9 -4.07 -10.60 5.49
C ASP A 9 -3.01 -9.81 4.69
N TRP A 10 -2.81 -8.53 5.00
CA TRP A 10 -1.76 -7.73 4.37
C TRP A 10 -0.37 -8.27 4.67
N VAL A 11 -0.11 -8.65 5.94
CA VAL A 11 1.12 -9.35 6.33
C VAL A 11 1.27 -10.63 5.53
N SER A 12 0.25 -11.48 5.50
CA SER A 12 0.30 -12.75 4.75
C SER A 12 0.54 -12.56 3.26
N THR A 13 -0.01 -11.50 2.67
CA THR A 13 0.14 -11.17 1.25
C THR A 13 1.55 -10.70 0.92
N ALA A 14 2.18 -9.93 1.81
CA ALA A 14 3.51 -9.38 1.62
C ALA A 14 4.65 -10.34 2.04
N GLU A 15 4.38 -11.28 2.94
CA GLU A 15 5.38 -12.20 3.53
C GLU A 15 6.29 -12.89 2.51
N PRO A 16 5.79 -13.41 1.37
CA PRO A 16 6.64 -14.07 0.38
C PRO A 16 7.74 -13.17 -0.22
N PHE A 17 7.56 -11.85 -0.15
CA PHE A 17 8.47 -10.85 -0.73
C PHE A 17 9.20 -10.04 0.34
N ARG A 18 8.91 -10.26 1.63
CA ARG A 18 9.41 -9.41 2.72
C ARG A 18 10.93 -9.34 2.74
N ALA A 19 11.61 -10.48 2.77
CA ALA A 19 13.07 -10.53 2.91
C ALA A 19 13.80 -9.84 1.73
N ASP A 20 13.34 -10.09 0.50
CA ASP A 20 13.91 -9.45 -0.69
C ASP A 20 13.72 -7.93 -0.64
N CYS A 21 12.50 -7.47 -0.34
CA CYS A 21 12.20 -6.05 -0.28
C CYS A 21 12.87 -5.34 0.91
N GLU A 22 13.08 -6.02 2.05
CA GLU A 22 13.87 -5.51 3.16
C GLU A 22 15.33 -5.27 2.72
N CYS A 23 15.92 -6.24 2.04
CA CYS A 23 17.27 -6.14 1.50
C CYS A 23 17.41 -5.00 0.47
N GLU A 24 16.47 -4.90 -0.48
CA GLU A 24 16.48 -3.86 -1.53
C GLU A 24 16.29 -2.45 -0.97
N SER A 25 15.47 -2.29 0.07
CA SER A 25 15.10 -0.98 0.63
C SER A 25 16.01 -0.50 1.76
N GLY A 26 16.71 -1.42 2.44
CA GLY A 26 17.44 -1.11 3.67
C GLY A 26 16.55 -0.70 4.83
N ILE A 27 15.25 -1.01 4.79
CA ILE A 27 14.33 -0.77 5.90
C ILE A 27 14.74 -1.58 7.13
N ALA A 28 14.52 -1.03 8.32
CA ALA A 28 14.66 -1.80 9.55
C ALA A 28 13.61 -2.93 9.60
N PRO A 29 13.98 -4.18 9.93
CA PRO A 29 13.04 -5.32 9.93
C PRO A 29 11.86 -5.17 10.91
N ASP A 30 12.00 -4.39 11.97
CA ASP A 30 10.87 -4.07 12.85
C ASP A 30 9.86 -3.14 12.16
N LEU A 31 10.34 -2.22 11.33
CA LEU A 31 9.49 -1.25 10.64
C LEU A 31 8.71 -1.88 9.48
N SER A 32 9.31 -2.83 8.73
CA SER A 32 8.61 -3.60 7.68
C SER A 32 7.46 -4.43 8.24
N GLN A 33 7.63 -5.00 9.44
CA GLN A 33 6.55 -5.71 10.12
C GLN A 33 5.47 -4.76 10.64
N ARG A 34 5.86 -3.65 11.27
CA ARG A 34 4.93 -2.70 11.91
C ARG A 34 4.06 -1.97 10.90
N VAL A 35 4.57 -1.62 9.72
CA VAL A 35 3.77 -0.91 8.71
C VAL A 35 2.54 -1.71 8.27
N LEU A 36 2.65 -3.02 8.13
CA LEU A 36 1.53 -3.88 7.75
C LEU A 36 0.71 -4.31 8.97
N SER A 37 1.39 -4.85 9.98
CA SER A 37 0.71 -5.44 11.14
C SER A 37 0.05 -4.41 12.05
N LEU A 38 0.56 -3.17 12.11
CA LEU A 38 0.03 -2.09 12.96
C LEU A 38 -0.57 -0.93 12.16
N ALA A 39 -0.48 -0.96 10.82
CA ALA A 39 -0.80 0.18 9.97
C ALA A 39 -0.06 1.47 10.38
N ASP A 40 1.20 1.34 10.82
CA ASP A 40 2.06 2.46 11.21
C ASP A 40 2.96 2.90 10.05
N PHE A 41 2.62 4.03 9.45
CA PHE A 41 3.29 4.59 8.27
C PHE A 41 4.04 5.87 8.63
N PRO A 42 5.23 5.79 9.28
CA PRO A 42 6.08 6.96 9.45
C PRO A 42 6.61 7.44 8.10
N ASN A 43 6.91 8.73 8.01
CA ASN A 43 7.47 9.34 6.80
C ASN A 43 8.97 9.01 6.66
N ASP A 44 9.28 7.75 6.36
CA ASP A 44 10.64 7.21 6.25
C ASP A 44 10.97 6.82 4.80
N SER A 45 12.16 7.19 4.30
CA SER A 45 12.54 6.93 2.91
C SER A 45 12.77 5.47 2.58
N CYS A 46 13.29 4.68 3.55
CA CYS A 46 13.48 3.25 3.36
C CYS A 46 12.13 2.55 3.34
N LEU A 47 11.17 2.98 4.18
CA LEU A 47 9.81 2.48 4.15
C LEU A 47 9.11 2.72 2.81
N LYS A 48 9.20 3.93 2.25
CA LYS A 48 8.63 4.21 0.92
C LYS A 48 9.22 3.30 -0.16
N SER A 49 10.51 3.01 -0.07
CA SER A 49 11.20 2.09 -0.97
C SER A 49 10.74 0.64 -0.78
N TYR A 50 10.57 0.21 0.47
CA TYR A 50 10.04 -1.11 0.82
C TYR A 50 8.62 -1.32 0.26
N MET A 51 7.70 -0.37 0.50
CA MET A 51 6.33 -0.43 -0.01
C MET A 51 6.30 -0.47 -1.54
N PHE A 52 7.13 0.34 -2.20
CA PHE A 52 7.25 0.31 -3.66
C PHE A 52 7.73 -1.06 -4.17
N CYS A 53 8.68 -1.71 -3.49
CA CYS A 53 9.13 -3.05 -3.83
C CYS A 53 8.01 -4.08 -3.68
N ILE A 54 7.30 -4.09 -2.55
CA ILE A 54 6.18 -5.00 -2.29
C ILE A 54 5.10 -4.84 -3.37
N ASP A 55 4.66 -3.61 -3.63
CA ASP A 55 3.61 -3.32 -4.60
C ASP A 55 4.03 -3.68 -6.04
N THR A 56 5.33 -3.59 -6.35
CA THR A 56 5.88 -4.06 -7.63
C THR A 56 5.83 -5.58 -7.74
N LYS A 57 6.26 -6.31 -6.70
CA LYS A 57 6.27 -7.79 -6.67
C LYS A 57 4.85 -8.37 -6.68
N LEU A 58 3.90 -7.66 -6.08
CA LEU A 58 2.47 -7.98 -6.11
C LEU A 58 1.77 -7.56 -7.41
N ASN A 59 2.50 -6.95 -8.36
CA ASN A 59 1.96 -6.44 -9.62
C ASN A 59 0.83 -5.41 -9.43
N LEU A 60 0.84 -4.67 -8.32
CA LEU A 60 -0.10 -3.56 -8.05
C LEU A 60 0.23 -2.31 -8.87
N ILE A 61 1.46 -2.25 -9.40
CA ILE A 61 1.99 -1.14 -10.20
C ILE A 61 2.39 -1.68 -11.56
N ASN A 62 2.26 -0.86 -12.60
CA ASN A 62 2.82 -1.14 -13.91
C ASN A 62 4.20 -0.47 -14.09
N PRO A 63 5.31 -1.18 -13.86
CA PRO A 63 6.65 -0.61 -14.01
C PRO A 63 7.04 -0.33 -15.47
N ALA A 64 6.27 -0.83 -16.44
CA ALA A 64 6.51 -0.55 -17.87
C ALA A 64 6.01 0.84 -18.30
N THR A 65 5.30 1.55 -17.44
CA THR A 65 4.79 2.90 -17.72
C THR A 65 5.73 3.97 -17.13
N PRO A 66 5.94 5.10 -17.82
CA PRO A 66 6.76 6.20 -17.27
C PRO A 66 6.24 6.76 -15.95
N THR A 67 4.95 6.59 -15.67
CA THR A 67 4.23 7.15 -14.51
C THR A 67 3.97 6.14 -13.40
N TYR A 68 4.45 4.90 -13.54
CA TYR A 68 4.19 3.81 -12.58
C TYR A 68 2.70 3.72 -12.24
N GLU A 69 1.88 3.45 -13.26
CA GLU A 69 0.43 3.40 -13.13
C GLU A 69 0.01 2.35 -12.11
N LEU A 70 -0.83 2.76 -11.15
CA LEU A 70 -1.41 1.88 -10.13
C LEU A 70 -2.59 1.13 -10.73
N ARG A 71 -2.67 -0.19 -10.49
CA ARG A 71 -3.68 -1.07 -11.07
C ARG A 71 -4.84 -1.26 -10.11
N VAL A 72 -5.91 -0.47 -10.30
CA VAL A 72 -7.12 -0.49 -9.46
C VAL A 72 -7.62 -1.92 -9.17
N ASN A 73 -7.77 -2.75 -10.20
CA ASN A 73 -8.29 -4.11 -10.05
C ASN A 73 -7.37 -5.03 -9.23
N GLU A 74 -6.05 -4.83 -9.32
CA GLU A 74 -5.10 -5.62 -8.54
C GLU A 74 -5.15 -5.23 -7.06
N TYR A 75 -5.32 -3.94 -6.74
CA TYR A 75 -5.56 -3.51 -5.35
C TYR A 75 -6.84 -4.14 -4.78
N VAL A 76 -7.93 -4.12 -5.54
CA VAL A 76 -9.20 -4.75 -5.11
C VAL A 76 -9.04 -6.26 -4.88
N HIS A 77 -8.24 -6.93 -5.71
CA HIS A 77 -8.03 -8.36 -5.61
C HIS A 77 -7.07 -8.78 -4.48
N ARG A 78 -6.02 -7.99 -4.24
CA ARG A 78 -4.89 -8.35 -3.37
C ARG A 78 -4.93 -7.73 -1.99
N VAL A 79 -5.60 -6.60 -1.82
CA VAL A 79 -5.58 -5.83 -0.58
C VAL A 79 -6.93 -5.97 0.13
N THR A 80 -6.98 -6.87 1.11
CA THR A 80 -8.20 -7.12 1.90
C THR A 80 -8.77 -5.81 2.47
N GLY A 81 -10.08 -5.64 2.32
CA GLY A 81 -10.83 -4.45 2.73
C GLY A 81 -10.96 -3.38 1.64
N VAL A 82 -10.15 -3.43 0.57
CA VAL A 82 -10.20 -2.43 -0.51
C VAL A 82 -11.21 -2.84 -1.57
N ASP A 83 -12.26 -2.03 -1.73
CA ASP A 83 -13.19 -2.15 -2.86
C ASP A 83 -12.81 -1.21 -4.01
N HIS A 84 -13.55 -1.29 -5.12
CA HIS A 84 -13.30 -0.46 -6.29
C HIS A 84 -13.45 1.04 -6.00
N THR A 85 -14.31 1.43 -5.06
CA THR A 85 -14.54 2.83 -4.66
C THR A 85 -13.30 3.38 -3.97
N ILE A 86 -12.77 2.65 -2.99
CA ILE A 86 -11.55 3.01 -2.26
C ILE A 86 -10.34 3.02 -3.19
N ALA A 87 -10.15 1.96 -3.98
CA ALA A 87 -9.02 1.86 -4.90
C ALA A 87 -9.02 3.01 -5.92
N SER A 88 -10.15 3.26 -6.59
CA SER A 88 -10.25 4.34 -7.58
C SER A 88 -10.02 5.72 -6.96
N LYS A 89 -10.60 5.98 -5.79
CA LYS A 89 -10.40 7.23 -5.05
C LYS A 89 -8.91 7.46 -4.76
N CYS A 90 -8.21 6.45 -4.26
CA CYS A 90 -6.81 6.58 -3.87
C CYS A 90 -5.84 6.64 -5.07
N VAL A 91 -6.12 5.91 -6.15
CA VAL A 91 -5.37 6.05 -7.41
C VAL A 91 -5.52 7.46 -7.98
N ASN A 92 -6.75 8.01 -7.99
CA ASN A 92 -6.99 9.36 -8.47
C ASN A 92 -6.26 10.42 -7.62
N ALA A 93 -6.31 10.28 -6.29
CA ALA A 93 -5.65 11.19 -5.35
C ALA A 93 -4.13 11.25 -5.52
N THR A 94 -3.52 10.19 -6.06
CA THR A 94 -2.06 10.06 -6.22
C THR A 94 -1.59 10.21 -7.66
N SER A 95 -2.52 10.40 -8.62
CA SER A 95 -2.24 10.42 -10.06
C SER A 95 -1.20 11.47 -10.50
N GLY A 96 -1.14 12.62 -9.81
CA GLY A 96 -0.20 13.70 -10.11
C GLY A 96 1.21 13.54 -9.53
N LEU A 97 1.45 12.50 -8.71
CA LEU A 97 2.75 12.28 -8.07
C LEU A 97 3.75 11.66 -9.06
N LYS A 98 4.91 12.29 -9.17
CA LYS A 98 5.99 11.88 -10.08
C LYS A 98 6.96 10.88 -9.48
N ASP A 99 7.25 11.01 -8.18
CA ASP A 99 8.10 10.05 -7.49
C ASP A 99 7.28 8.77 -7.21
N PRO A 100 7.69 7.60 -7.74
CA PRO A 100 6.88 6.40 -7.64
C PRO A 100 6.82 5.84 -6.22
N ARG A 101 7.87 6.05 -5.40
CA ARG A 101 7.89 5.60 -4.01
C ARG A 101 6.94 6.44 -3.15
N GLU A 102 6.97 7.76 -3.34
CA GLU A 102 6.01 8.68 -2.74
C GLU A 102 4.59 8.35 -3.17
N LYS A 103 4.37 8.06 -4.45
CA LYS A 103 3.05 7.70 -4.99
C LYS A 103 2.46 6.48 -4.29
N VAL A 104 3.23 5.41 -4.14
CA VAL A 104 2.83 4.18 -3.43
C VAL A 104 2.57 4.45 -1.95
N TYR A 105 3.44 5.22 -1.32
CA TYR A 105 3.28 5.58 0.08
C TYR A 105 1.98 6.36 0.33
N GLN A 106 1.70 7.37 -0.51
CA GLN A 106 0.46 8.14 -0.43
C GLN A 106 -0.79 7.30 -0.78
N MET A 107 -0.65 6.34 -1.72
CA MET A 107 -1.71 5.37 -2.03
C MET A 107 -2.03 4.52 -0.78
N SER A 108 -1.01 4.01 -0.11
CA SER A 108 -1.14 3.19 1.11
C SER A 108 -1.78 3.98 2.25
N LEU A 109 -1.35 5.22 2.48
CA LEU A 109 -1.98 6.12 3.44
C LEU A 109 -3.46 6.34 3.11
N CYS A 110 -3.79 6.64 1.85
CA CYS A 110 -5.18 6.85 1.44
C CYS A 110 -6.07 5.63 1.69
N ILE A 111 -5.57 4.41 1.43
CA ILE A 111 -6.28 3.16 1.76
C ILE A 111 -6.53 3.09 3.27
N VAL A 112 -5.49 3.24 4.08
CA VAL A 112 -5.60 3.16 5.55
C VAL A 112 -6.62 4.18 6.07
N PHE A 113 -6.54 5.44 5.62
CA PHE A 113 -7.51 6.47 6.01
C PHE A 113 -8.94 6.10 5.59
N SER A 114 -9.13 5.55 4.39
CA SER A 114 -10.45 5.17 3.88
C SER A 114 -11.05 3.97 4.63
N LEU A 115 -10.21 3.05 5.14
CA LEU A 115 -10.65 1.89 5.93
C LEU A 115 -10.90 2.23 7.41
N VAL A 116 -10.32 3.31 7.91
CA VAL A 116 -10.56 3.80 9.27
C VAL A 116 -11.82 4.66 9.34
N GLN A 117 -12.17 5.35 8.27
CA GLN A 117 -13.40 6.15 8.21
C GLN A 117 -14.61 5.24 7.98
N PRO A 118 -15.69 5.34 8.79
CA PRO A 118 -16.92 4.62 8.49
C PRO A 118 -17.45 5.06 7.12
N PRO A 119 -18.09 4.17 6.33
CA PRO A 119 -18.79 4.60 5.14
C PRO A 119 -19.77 5.71 5.54
N ILE A 120 -19.77 6.82 4.80
CA ILE A 120 -20.76 7.88 5.01
C ILE A 120 -22.12 7.25 4.75
N SER A 121 -22.83 6.87 5.81
CA SER A 121 -24.25 6.57 5.76
C SER A 121 -24.95 7.89 5.44
N ILE A 122 -25.30 8.08 4.17
CA ILE A 122 -26.24 9.11 3.76
C ILE A 122 -27.59 8.71 4.37
N PRO A 123 -28.21 9.57 5.21
CA PRO A 123 -29.52 9.28 5.78
C PRO A 123 -30.63 9.17 4.73
#